data_AF-A0AAF0UG15-F1
#
_entry.id   AF-A0AAF0UG15-F1
#
_cell.length_a   1.000
_cell.length_b   1.000
_cell.length_c   1.000
_cell.angle_alpha   90.00
_cell.angle_beta   90.00
_cell.angle_gamma   90.00
#
_symmetry.space_group_name_H-M   'P 1'
#
loop_
_entity.id
_entity.type
_entity.pdbx_description
1 polymer ?
#
loop_
_entity_poly.entity_id
_entity_poly.type
_entity_poly.pdbx_seq_one_letter_code
_entity_poly.pdbx_strand_id
1 'polypeptide(L)'
;MAPTKLKELSVQLQDLLGKGFSRPSILPWGSPILFVKKKDGAMCMCIYYRQLNKVMEKNNYPMPKMDNLFDQLRGVVVFSNIDLRFDYHQLSSRAEDNLRPYLGIDMAIISSL
;
A
#
# COMPACT_ATOMS: atom_id res chain seq x y z
N MET A 1 1.23 21.14 -6.08
CA MET A 1 0.11 20.29 -6.55
C MET A 1 -1.07 21.17 -6.91
N ALA A 2 -1.93 20.77 -7.87
CA ALA A 2 -3.17 21.50 -8.17
C ALA A 2 -4.13 21.49 -6.96
N PRO A 3 -4.93 22.54 -6.74
CA PRO A 3 -5.76 22.69 -5.54
C PRO A 3 -6.76 21.54 -5.36
N THR A 4 -7.32 21.00 -6.45
CA THR A 4 -8.21 19.83 -6.41
C THR A 4 -7.50 18.57 -5.89
N LYS A 5 -6.24 18.36 -6.28
CA LYS A 5 -5.45 17.20 -5.83
C LYS A 5 -5.07 17.32 -4.36
N LEU A 6 -4.83 18.53 -3.86
CA LEU A 6 -4.55 18.77 -2.45
C LEU A 6 -5.75 18.49 -1.55
N LYS A 7 -6.95 18.91 -1.97
CA LYS A 7 -8.19 18.57 -1.26
C LYS A 7 -8.39 17.06 -1.21
N GLU A 8 -8.26 16.38 -2.35
CA GLU A 8 -8.38 14.92 -2.40
C GLU A 8 -7.34 14.20 -1.53
N LEU A 9 -6.10 14.69 -1.53
CA LEU A 9 -5.04 14.20 -0.66
C LEU A 9 -5.43 14.27 0.81
N SER A 10 -5.93 15.43 1.26
CA SER A 10 -6.34 15.61 2.66
C SER A 10 -7.47 14.67 3.07
N VAL A 11 -8.45 14.43 2.20
CA VAL A 11 -9.57 13.53 2.46
C VAL A 11 -9.10 12.08 2.60
N GLN A 12 -8.30 11.59 1.65
CA GLN A 12 -7.80 10.21 1.69
C GLN A 12 -6.83 9.98 2.86
N LEU A 13 -6.00 10.98 3.20
CA LEU A 13 -5.12 10.90 4.37
C LEU A 13 -5.92 10.84 5.68
N GLN A 14 -6.96 11.66 5.83
CA GLN A 14 -7.81 11.63 7.03
C GLN A 14 -8.53 10.29 7.19
N ASP A 15 -9.02 9.70 6.11
CA ASP A 15 -9.65 8.36 6.14
C ASP A 15 -8.64 7.27 6.57
N LEU A 16 -7.41 7.34 6.06
CA LEU A 16 -6.35 6.38 6.40
C LEU A 16 -5.84 6.56 7.84
N LEU A 17 -5.82 7.79 8.35
CA LEU A 17 -5.52 8.08 9.76
C LEU A 17 -6.65 7.60 10.67
N GLY A 18 -7.91 7.85 10.30
CA GLY A 18 -9.09 7.43 11.07
C GLY A 18 -9.21 5.90 11.18
N LYS A 19 -8.75 5.17 10.16
CA LYS A 19 -8.67 3.70 10.15
C LYS A 19 -7.46 3.14 10.89
N GLY A 20 -6.52 3.98 11.32
CA GLY A 20 -5.27 3.54 11.95
C GLY A 20 -4.29 2.86 10.98
N PHE A 21 -4.50 2.99 9.67
CA PHE A 21 -3.60 2.43 8.65
C PHE A 21 -2.34 3.28 8.44
N SER A 22 -2.34 4.50 8.95
CA SER A 22 -1.27 5.48 8.81
C SER A 22 -1.06 6.23 10.11
N ARG A 23 0.15 6.74 10.33
CA ARG A 23 0.47 7.57 11.48
C ARG A 23 1.42 8.70 11.08
N PRO A 24 1.38 9.84 11.78
CA PRO A 24 2.41 10.86 11.65
C PRO A 24 3.80 10.28 11.91
N SER A 25 4.76 10.57 11.05
CA SER A 25 6.16 10.20 11.25
C SER A 25 7.09 11.37 10.94
N ILE A 26 8.29 11.34 11.52
CA ILE A 26 9.36 12.34 11.33
C ILE A 26 10.59 11.74 10.65
N LEU A 27 10.37 10.70 9.85
CA LEU A 27 11.46 10.00 9.17
C LEU A 27 12.07 10.91 8.08
N PRO A 28 13.40 10.84 7.86
CA PRO A 28 14.07 11.57 6.79
C PRO A 28 13.72 11.03 5.38
N TRP A 29 12.92 9.95 5.32
CA TRP A 29 12.52 9.29 4.09
C TRP A 29 11.14 9.79 3.65
N GLY A 30 11.05 10.21 2.39
CA GLY A 30 9.80 10.62 1.76
C GLY A 30 9.69 10.03 0.37
N SER A 31 8.47 9.71 -0.05
CA SER A 31 8.16 9.20 -1.39
C SER A 31 7.09 10.07 -2.02
N PRO A 32 7.21 10.43 -3.32
CA PRO A 32 6.23 11.29 -3.95
C PRO A 32 4.88 10.59 -4.10
N ILE A 33 3.81 11.35 -3.94
CA ILE A 33 2.43 10.87 -4.12
C ILE A 33 1.94 11.20 -5.53
N LEU A 34 1.36 10.20 -6.17
CA LEU A 34 0.74 10.27 -7.48
C LEU A 34 -0.77 10.05 -7.33
N PHE A 35 -1.54 10.68 -8.23
CA PHE A 35 -2.98 10.45 -8.32
C PHE A 35 -3.30 9.76 -9.63
N VAL A 36 -3.97 8.61 -9.52
CA VAL A 36 -4.45 7.83 -10.67
C VAL A 36 -5.96 7.95 -10.74
N LYS A 37 -6.50 8.28 -11.92
CA LYS A 37 -7.94 8.27 -12.14
C LYS A 37 -8.41 6.84 -12.36
N LYS A 38 -9.37 6.39 -11.55
CA LYS A 38 -10.09 5.13 -11.73
C LYS A 38 -11.13 5.27 -12.86
N LYS A 39 -11.66 4.13 -13.32
CA LYS A 39 -12.68 4.07 -14.38
C LYS A 39 -13.99 4.77 -14.01
N ASP A 40 -14.32 4.79 -12.72
CA ASP A 40 -15.47 5.47 -12.13
C ASP A 40 -15.28 6.99 -11.99
N GLY A 41 -14.12 7.54 -12.40
CA GLY A 41 -13.79 8.95 -12.28
C GLY A 41 -13.19 9.35 -10.93
N ALA A 42 -13.20 8.45 -9.93
CA ALA A 42 -12.57 8.69 -8.65
C ALA A 42 -11.04 8.77 -8.78
N MET A 43 -10.39 9.51 -7.89
CA MET A 43 -8.93 9.54 -7.82
C MET A 43 -8.45 8.56 -6.75
N CYS A 44 -7.40 7.80 -7.05
CA CYS A 44 -6.71 6.95 -6.10
C CYS A 44 -5.36 7.58 -5.78
N MET A 45 -5.09 7.79 -4.49
CA MET A 45 -3.76 8.16 -4.02
C MET A 45 -2.81 6.95 -4.15
N CYS A 46 -1.66 7.15 -4.76
CA CYS A 46 -0.64 6.11 -4.95
C CYS A 46 0.73 6.66 -4.54
N ILE A 47 1.43 5.94 -3.66
CA ILE A 47 2.78 6.31 -3.23
C ILE A 47 3.80 5.70 -4.19
N TYR A 48 4.77 6.50 -4.65
CA TYR A 48 5.72 6.07 -5.67
C TYR A 48 6.98 5.42 -5.08
N TYR A 49 6.87 4.16 -4.67
CA TYR A 49 7.96 3.43 -3.99
C TYR A 49 9.18 3.06 -4.85
N ARG A 50 9.35 3.57 -6.08
CA ARG A 50 10.41 3.09 -6.98
C ARG A 50 11.82 3.31 -6.44
N GLN A 51 12.08 4.42 -5.75
CA GLN A 51 13.39 4.68 -5.15
C GLN A 51 13.60 3.81 -3.91
N LEU A 52 12.56 3.68 -3.07
CA LEU A 52 12.57 2.84 -1.88
C LEU A 52 12.79 1.36 -2.22
N ASN A 53 12.14 0.84 -3.27
CA ASN A 53 12.29 -0.53 -3.74
C ASN A 53 13.69 -0.87 -4.28
N LYS A 54 14.53 0.13 -4.59
CA LYS A 54 15.93 -0.10 -5.02
C LYS A 54 16.88 -0.29 -3.85
N VAL A 55 16.60 0.36 -2.73
CA VAL A 55 17.43 0.26 -1.51
C VAL A 55 17.02 -0.91 -0.63
N MET A 56 15.78 -1.38 -0.75
CA MET A 56 15.30 -2.54 -0.01
C MET A 56 15.90 -3.85 -0.53
N GLU A 57 16.29 -4.71 0.42
CA GLU A 57 16.59 -6.11 0.14
C GLU A 57 15.34 -6.83 -0.36
N LYS A 58 15.46 -7.54 -1.48
CA LYS A 58 14.36 -8.26 -2.10
C LYS A 58 14.12 -9.56 -1.34
N ASN A 59 12.98 -9.66 -0.67
CA ASN A 59 12.49 -10.94 -0.17
C ASN A 59 11.94 -11.77 -1.34
N ASN A 60 12.69 -12.78 -1.77
CA ASN A 60 12.26 -13.68 -2.84
C ASN A 60 11.38 -14.80 -2.26
N TYR A 61 10.10 -14.52 -2.07
CA TYR A 61 9.12 -15.55 -1.77
C TYR A 61 8.70 -16.27 -3.06
N PRO A 62 8.78 -17.61 -3.15
CA PRO A 62 8.42 -18.33 -4.35
C PRO A 62 6.90 -18.28 -4.55
N MET A 63 6.46 -17.48 -5.51
CA MET A 63 5.05 -17.44 -5.89
C MET A 63 4.71 -18.66 -6.74
N PRO A 64 3.71 -19.48 -6.37
CA PRO A 64 3.36 -20.67 -7.12
C PRO A 64 2.90 -20.31 -8.53
N LYS A 65 3.27 -21.16 -9.50
CA LYS A 65 2.77 -21.03 -10.87
C LYS A 65 1.27 -21.34 -10.89
N MET A 66 0.53 -20.63 -11.75
CA MET A 66 -0.90 -20.86 -11.91
C MET A 66 -1.22 -22.33 -12.24
N ASP A 67 -0.45 -22.96 -13.12
CA ASP A 67 -0.64 -24.36 -13.49
C ASP A 67 -0.52 -25.30 -12.29
N ASN A 68 0.46 -25.05 -11.41
CA ASN A 68 0.65 -25.85 -10.19
C ASN A 68 -0.56 -25.70 -9.24
N LEU A 69 -1.16 -24.51 -9.16
CA LEU A 69 -2.36 -24.28 -8.35
C LEU A 69 -3.55 -25.05 -8.94
N PHE A 70 -3.74 -25.02 -10.27
CA PHE A 70 -4.83 -25.76 -10.91
C PHE A 70 -4.66 -27.28 -10.83
N ASP A 71 -3.42 -27.77 -10.90
CA ASP A 71 -3.13 -29.20 -10.71
C ASP A 71 -3.53 -29.70 -9.32
N GLN A 72 -3.35 -28.88 -8.28
CA GLN A 72 -3.81 -29.20 -6.92
C GLN A 72 -5.34 -29.23 -6.79
N LEU A 73 -6.05 -28.52 -7.66
CA LEU A 73 -7.51 -28.42 -7.64
C LEU A 73 -8.17 -29.49 -8.54
N ARG A 74 -7.39 -30.33 -9.24
CA ARG A 74 -7.95 -31.40 -10.10
C ARG A 74 -8.80 -32.37 -9.30
N GLY A 75 -9.99 -32.66 -9.81
CA GLY A 75 -10.94 -33.62 -9.20
C GLY A 75 -11.77 -33.05 -8.04
N VAL A 76 -11.53 -31.79 -7.64
CA VAL A 76 -12.40 -31.10 -6.68
C VAL A 76 -13.65 -30.58 -7.41
N VAL A 77 -14.82 -30.80 -6.82
CA VAL A 77 -16.13 -30.51 -7.44
C VAL A 77 -16.70 -29.16 -6.97
N VAL A 78 -16.32 -28.71 -5.78
CA VAL A 78 -16.82 -27.48 -5.16
C VAL A 78 -15.64 -26.66 -4.63
N PHE A 79 -15.63 -25.36 -4.95
CA PHE A 79 -14.63 -24.41 -4.49
C PHE A 79 -15.29 -23.22 -3.82
N SER A 80 -14.62 -22.65 -2.81
CA SER A 80 -14.92 -21.33 -2.27
C SER A 80 -13.71 -20.41 -2.48
N ASN A 81 -13.98 -19.14 -2.76
CA ASN A 81 -12.95 -18.12 -2.90
C ASN A 81 -13.20 -17.06 -1.84
N ILE A 82 -12.15 -16.67 -1.12
CA ILE A 82 -12.19 -15.66 -0.08
C ILE A 82 -11.25 -14.53 -0.49
N ASP A 83 -11.81 -13.34 -0.66
CA ASP A 83 -11.06 -12.14 -0.97
C ASP A 83 -10.81 -11.33 0.31
N LEU A 84 -9.54 -11.08 0.63
CA LEU A 84 -9.15 -10.28 1.79
C LEU A 84 -9.11 -8.80 1.39
N ARG A 85 -10.13 -8.04 1.77
CA ARG A 85 -10.14 -6.59 1.56
C ARG A 85 -9.05 -5.91 2.40
N PHE A 86 -8.28 -5.03 1.76
CA PHE A 86 -7.17 -4.30 2.40
C PHE A 86 -6.12 -5.23 3.03
N ASP A 87 -5.93 -6.41 2.46
CA ASP A 87 -4.94 -7.43 2.84
C ASP A 87 -3.57 -6.83 3.25
N TYR A 88 -3.02 -5.92 2.45
CA TYR A 88 -1.74 -5.27 2.75
C TYR A 88 -1.73 -4.47 4.06
N HIS A 89 -2.87 -3.92 4.48
CA HIS A 89 -2.99 -3.13 5.70
C HIS A 89 -3.25 -3.99 6.94
N GLN A 90 -3.54 -5.28 6.78
CA GLN A 90 -3.74 -6.20 7.90
C GLN A 90 -2.42 -6.71 8.48
N LEU A 91 -1.35 -6.68 7.70
CA LEU A 91 -0.02 -7.12 8.13
C LEU A 91 0.66 -6.05 9.00
N SER A 92 0.94 -6.38 10.25
CA SER A 92 1.74 -5.53 11.13
C SER A 92 3.21 -5.57 10.73
N SER A 93 3.88 -4.43 10.74
CA SER A 93 5.33 -4.38 10.59
C SER A 93 6.02 -4.79 11.89
N ARG A 94 7.27 -5.24 11.79
CA ARG A 94 8.11 -5.45 12.97
C ARG A 94 8.58 -4.10 13.51
N ALA A 95 8.62 -3.96 14.84
CA ALA A 95 9.02 -2.72 15.50
C ALA A 95 10.45 -2.25 15.14
N GLU A 96 11.32 -3.18 14.73
CA GLU A 96 12.73 -2.92 14.38
C GLU A 96 12.92 -2.45 12.93
N ASP A 97 11.90 -2.61 12.06
CA ASP A 97 11.96 -2.22 10.65
C ASP A 97 11.73 -0.69 10.51
N ASN A 98 12.71 0.12 10.95
CA ASN A 98 12.70 1.59 10.80
C ASN A 98 12.75 2.05 9.33
N LEU A 99 13.15 1.15 8.41
CA LEU A 99 13.25 1.38 6.97
C LEU A 99 12.00 0.92 6.20
N ARG A 100 11.01 0.32 6.89
CA ARG A 100 9.70 0.03 6.31
C ARG A 100 8.66 0.99 6.89
N PRO A 101 8.67 2.28 6.48
CA PRO A 101 7.50 3.11 6.62
C PRO A 101 6.43 2.51 5.69
N TYR A 102 5.67 1.59 6.28
CA TYR A 102 4.39 1.01 5.92
C TYR A 102 3.89 1.19 4.48
N LEU A 103 3.34 0.10 3.94
CA LEU A 103 2.36 0.13 2.86
C LEU A 103 1.13 1.04 3.15
N GLY A 104 1.05 1.69 4.31
CA GLY A 104 0.20 2.85 4.57
C GLY A 104 1.00 3.95 5.27
N ILE A 105 1.57 4.89 4.51
CA ILE A 105 1.68 6.31 4.92
C ILE A 105 2.22 6.48 6.36
N ASP A 106 3.45 6.06 6.61
CA ASP A 106 4.29 6.86 7.51
C ASP A 106 4.64 8.10 6.66
N MET A 107 3.71 9.05 6.58
CA MET A 107 3.99 10.33 5.95
C MET A 107 4.99 11.00 6.87
N ALA A 108 6.19 11.25 6.35
CA ALA A 108 6.99 12.34 6.84
C ALA A 108 6.09 13.58 6.77
N ILE A 109 5.59 14.01 7.93
CA ILE A 109 5.08 15.37 8.06
C ILE A 109 6.34 16.21 7.90
N ILE A 110 6.60 16.66 6.67
CA ILE A 110 7.45 17.83 6.47
C ILE A 110 6.67 18.94 7.18
N SER A 111 7.12 19.28 8.37
CA SER A 111 6.64 20.40 9.18
C SER A 111 7.00 21.71 8.48
N SER A 112 6.41 21.97 7.31
CA SER A 112 6.50 23.22 6.54
C SER A 112 5.67 23.12 5.25
N LEU A 113 4.36 23.21 5.41
CA LEU A 113 3.51 24.00 4.51
C LEU A 113 2.84 25.08 5.36
#